data_AF-A0A9E5QZX7-F1
#
_entry.id   AF-A0A9E5QZX7-F1
#
_cell.length_a   1.000
_cell.length_b   1.000
_cell.length_c   1.000
_cell.angle_alpha   90.00
_cell.angle_beta   90.00
_cell.angle_gamma   90.00
#
_symmetry.space_group_name_H-M   'P 1'
#
loop_
_entity.id
_entity.type
_entity.pdbx_description
1 polymer ?
#
loop_
_entity_poly.entity_id
_entity_poly.type
_entity_poly.pdbx_seq_one_letter_code
_entity_poly.pdbx_strand_id
1 'polypeptide(L)'
;MKIKILLVWICLFPHLLFSQAEPIFVSTKIAQVTVFLSGAEVSRNGEVQIPAGETELLFRGLSPNLNKESIQVKGEGAFTVLSVVHQRNFLKEQETRAEVEAMEKKIEAQQDEKTQLTAQLDVFVQEEKMLAENREIGGDNTGLRAADLREAMDFHRTRLQDIKNQQLTLQKRLRALEEVLLSLQKQLLELRARPDQSTSEVVVKVKAAASVRAKFTLAYLVEEAGWFPSYDLRVKDINSPVQLSYKANVYQNSGENWPQVKLILSTGNPSESGLKPDLAPWYLRYGQRYAATQRKTAPPSLGPGEVSGRILDAETGEPIPGVSLFIKGATRGTITDANGQYTLVTSPGEVLVIQSVGYERQEIQLSGERRQDIFMNQNTQELGEIVVSGVSTRGGRAKPDISRDELKKEKDRPDIPLTTQTTETQISLSFIIEVPYTIPSDGKTRLVEIKQHALQATYEYYAAPKLDPDAFLTARITDWEEYNLLDGEASLFFEGTYLGRTLLTPRQTGDTLEISLGRDKNVVIKRTAGKEFTKKQFIGNNQTLTRGWEITVRNQKAQAIDLVLEDQFPISTINEIVVERQDRGGAEENAETGQLTWKFSLKPSEERKVGFRYTVKYPRGKTLYLD
;
A
#
# COMPACT_ATOMS: atom_id res chain seq x y z
N MET A 1 -1.07 92.22 50.91
CA MET A 1 -0.33 90.96 50.64
C MET A 1 -1.26 90.06 49.84
N LYS A 2 -0.91 89.72 48.59
CA LYS A 2 -1.81 89.05 47.61
C LYS A 2 -1.62 87.54 47.66
N ILE A 3 -2.72 86.78 47.73
CA ILE A 3 -2.76 85.32 47.55
C ILE A 3 -3.35 85.04 46.17
N LYS A 4 -2.64 84.27 45.34
CA LYS A 4 -3.10 83.77 44.03
C LYS A 4 -3.59 82.34 44.19
N ILE A 5 -4.82 82.07 43.77
CA ILE A 5 -5.38 80.72 43.55
C ILE A 5 -5.42 80.52 42.03
N LEU A 6 -4.79 79.44 41.55
CA LEU A 6 -4.80 79.02 40.15
C LEU A 6 -5.74 77.81 40.04
N LEU A 7 -6.84 77.97 39.30
CA LEU A 7 -7.78 76.91 38.94
C LEU A 7 -7.22 76.10 37.77
N VAL A 8 -7.12 74.78 37.91
CA VAL A 8 -6.79 73.84 36.82
C VAL A 8 -8.10 73.23 36.30
N TRP A 9 -8.36 73.41 35.01
CA TRP A 9 -9.45 72.78 34.27
C TRP A 9 -9.07 71.35 33.90
N ILE A 10 -9.89 70.38 34.30
CA ILE A 10 -9.80 68.97 33.90
C ILE A 10 -10.71 68.77 32.69
N CYS A 11 -10.13 68.52 31.51
CA CYS A 11 -10.86 68.05 30.33
C CYS A 11 -11.09 66.54 30.44
N LEU A 12 -12.35 66.12 30.54
CA LEU A 12 -12.78 64.74 30.34
C LEU A 12 -12.74 64.40 28.84
N PHE A 13 -11.85 63.50 28.44
CA PHE A 13 -11.91 62.82 27.13
C PHE A 13 -12.76 61.54 27.29
N PRO A 14 -13.83 61.33 26.51
CA PRO A 14 -14.54 60.06 26.52
C PRO A 14 -13.72 59.04 25.72
N HIS A 15 -13.21 58.01 26.39
CA HIS A 15 -12.66 56.83 25.73
C HIS A 15 -13.82 56.06 25.06
N LEU A 16 -13.96 56.24 23.75
CA LEU A 16 -14.71 55.30 22.91
C LEU A 16 -13.93 53.98 22.90
N LEU A 17 -14.35 53.04 23.74
CA LEU A 17 -14.00 51.63 23.61
C LEU A 17 -14.57 51.14 22.27
N PHE A 18 -13.73 51.07 21.23
CA PHE A 18 -14.02 50.25 20.06
C PHE A 18 -14.03 48.79 20.52
N SER A 19 -15.22 48.26 20.80
CA SER A 19 -15.43 46.81 20.85
C SER A 19 -15.09 46.26 19.47
N GLN A 20 -13.97 45.54 19.35
CA GLN A 20 -13.81 44.61 18.22
C GLN A 20 -14.95 43.61 18.36
N ALA A 21 -15.87 43.61 17.39
CA ALA A 21 -16.93 42.62 17.35
C ALA A 21 -16.29 41.23 17.28
N GLU A 22 -16.72 40.32 18.14
CA GLU A 22 -16.22 38.95 18.12
C GLU A 22 -16.48 38.30 16.76
N PRO A 23 -15.55 37.48 16.25
CA PRO A 23 -15.74 36.79 14.98
C PRO A 23 -16.94 35.84 15.06
N ILE A 24 -17.74 35.81 13.99
CA ILE A 24 -18.90 34.93 13.88
C ILE A 24 -18.44 33.55 13.39
N PHE A 25 -18.75 32.52 14.18
CA PHE A 25 -18.43 31.14 13.80
C PHE A 25 -19.36 30.65 12.68
N VAL A 26 -18.77 30.09 11.63
CA VAL A 26 -19.50 29.46 10.53
C VAL A 26 -19.43 27.95 10.69
N SER A 27 -20.58 27.32 10.92
CA SER A 27 -20.68 25.86 10.94
C SER A 27 -20.70 25.34 9.50
N THR A 28 -19.79 24.43 9.18
CA THR A 28 -19.70 23.80 7.85
C THR A 28 -19.82 22.29 7.91
N LYS A 29 -20.33 21.69 6.83
CA LYS A 29 -20.32 20.24 6.61
C LYS A 29 -19.63 19.92 5.29
N ILE A 30 -18.83 18.86 5.26
CA ILE A 30 -18.22 18.35 4.03
C ILE A 30 -19.34 17.82 3.14
N ALA A 31 -19.46 18.40 1.94
CA ALA A 31 -20.49 18.04 0.99
C ALA A 31 -19.95 17.09 -0.08
N GLN A 32 -18.71 17.33 -0.52
CA GLN A 32 -18.08 16.61 -1.61
C GLN A 32 -16.58 16.52 -1.37
N VAL A 33 -16.00 15.39 -1.77
CA VAL A 33 -14.55 15.20 -1.81
C VAL A 33 -14.16 14.69 -3.18
N THR A 34 -13.21 15.38 -3.81
CA THR A 34 -12.56 14.92 -5.04
C THR A 34 -11.21 14.35 -4.67
N VAL A 35 -11.05 13.04 -4.74
CA VAL A 35 -9.78 12.35 -4.44
C VAL A 35 -9.00 12.20 -5.73
N PHE A 36 -7.74 12.63 -5.72
CA PHE A 36 -6.81 12.53 -6.83
C PHE A 36 -5.90 11.31 -6.67
N LEU A 37 -5.08 10.98 -7.68
CA LEU A 37 -4.06 9.94 -7.52
C LEU A 37 -3.09 10.25 -6.36
N SER A 38 -2.86 11.54 -6.12
CA SER A 38 -2.17 12.07 -4.96
C SER A 38 -2.87 13.34 -4.47
N GLY A 39 -3.30 13.32 -3.20
CA GLY A 39 -4.07 14.37 -2.56
C GLY A 39 -5.59 14.25 -2.75
N ALA A 40 -6.32 15.14 -2.10
CA ALA A 40 -7.76 15.31 -2.29
C ALA A 40 -8.18 16.77 -2.12
N GLU A 41 -9.20 17.20 -2.84
CA GLU A 41 -9.91 18.45 -2.60
C GLU A 41 -11.13 18.18 -1.73
N VAL A 42 -11.20 18.86 -0.59
CA VAL A 42 -12.36 18.81 0.31
C VAL A 42 -13.20 20.05 0.10
N SER A 43 -14.47 19.86 -0.26
CA SER A 43 -15.45 20.93 -0.42
C SER A 43 -16.52 20.83 0.66
N ARG A 44 -16.71 21.94 1.39
CA ARG A 44 -17.64 22.03 2.52
C ARG A 44 -18.51 23.26 2.40
N ASN A 45 -19.77 23.10 2.81
CA ASN A 45 -20.80 24.13 2.72
C ASN A 45 -21.22 24.58 4.11
N GLY A 46 -21.52 25.87 4.25
CA GLY A 46 -22.05 26.46 5.46
C GLY A 46 -22.99 27.63 5.16
N GLU A 47 -23.80 27.99 6.14
CA GLU A 47 -24.67 29.18 6.08
C GLU A 47 -24.49 30.01 7.33
N VAL A 48 -24.50 31.33 7.18
CA VAL A 48 -24.37 32.25 8.31
C VAL A 48 -25.13 33.55 8.04
N GLN A 49 -25.66 34.15 9.10
CA GLN A 49 -26.23 35.48 9.04
C GLN A 49 -25.12 36.51 9.23
N ILE A 50 -24.90 37.37 8.23
CA ILE A 50 -23.90 38.44 8.27
C ILE A 50 -24.64 39.74 8.61
N PRO A 51 -24.27 40.47 9.69
CA PRO A 51 -24.85 41.77 10.00
C PRO A 51 -24.36 42.85 9.02
N ALA A 52 -24.98 44.03 9.05
CA ALA A 52 -24.51 45.17 8.27
C ALA A 52 -23.15 45.66 8.81
N GLY A 53 -22.23 46.00 7.90
CA GLY A 53 -20.88 46.45 8.24
C GLY A 53 -19.80 45.42 7.91
N GLU A 54 -18.63 45.58 8.53
CA GLU A 54 -17.54 44.62 8.43
C GLU A 54 -17.70 43.52 9.47
N THR A 55 -17.41 42.29 9.10
CA THR A 55 -17.54 41.13 9.98
C THR A 55 -16.44 40.13 9.68
N GLU A 56 -15.89 39.51 10.70
CA GLU A 56 -14.98 38.38 10.56
C GLU A 56 -15.76 37.09 10.72
N LEU A 57 -15.63 36.20 9.74
CA LEU A 57 -16.24 34.88 9.73
C LEU A 57 -15.15 33.85 9.99
N LEU A 58 -15.33 33.02 11.01
CA LEU A 58 -14.36 32.00 11.38
C LEU A 58 -14.85 30.60 11.01
N PHE A 59 -14.09 29.93 10.15
CA PHE A 59 -14.30 28.54 9.75
C PHE A 59 -13.37 27.64 10.56
N ARG A 60 -13.94 26.70 11.32
CA ARG A 60 -13.23 25.78 12.22
C ARG A 60 -13.39 24.32 11.81
N GLY A 61 -12.58 23.45 12.42
CA GLY A 61 -12.63 22.00 12.16
C GLY A 61 -12.12 21.66 10.76
N LEU A 62 -11.14 22.42 10.28
CA LEU A 62 -10.45 22.13 9.03
C LEU A 62 -9.25 21.22 9.31
N SER A 63 -8.87 20.45 8.30
CA SER A 63 -7.67 19.62 8.31
C SER A 63 -6.43 20.39 8.82
N PRO A 64 -5.63 19.84 9.76
CA PRO A 64 -4.31 20.36 10.12
C PRO A 64 -3.37 20.49 8.91
N ASN A 65 -3.54 19.58 7.95
CA ASN A 65 -2.66 19.36 6.82
C ASN A 65 -3.24 19.95 5.52
N LEU A 66 -4.15 20.92 5.62
CA LEU A 66 -4.63 21.64 4.44
C LEU A 66 -3.49 22.44 3.80
N ASN A 67 -3.48 22.48 2.47
CA ASN A 67 -2.59 23.34 1.70
C ASN A 67 -3.15 24.77 1.71
N LYS A 68 -2.44 25.70 2.35
CA LYS A 68 -2.93 27.08 2.54
C LYS A 68 -3.05 27.86 1.23
N GLU A 69 -2.22 27.56 0.23
CA GLU A 69 -2.27 28.19 -1.10
C GLU A 69 -3.48 27.73 -1.92
N SER A 70 -4.09 26.60 -1.55
CA SER A 70 -5.26 26.03 -2.25
C SER A 70 -6.61 26.53 -1.73
N ILE A 71 -6.64 27.33 -0.66
CA ILE A 71 -7.89 27.75 -0.01
C ILE A 71 -8.72 28.61 -0.98
N GLN A 72 -9.94 28.16 -1.26
CA GLN A 72 -10.92 28.89 -2.06
C GLN A 72 -12.19 29.09 -1.25
N VAL A 73 -12.68 30.34 -1.22
CA VAL A 73 -13.94 30.71 -0.59
C VAL A 73 -14.88 31.27 -1.65
N LYS A 74 -16.02 30.62 -1.83
CA LYS A 74 -17.14 31.11 -2.64
C LYS A 74 -18.29 31.49 -1.72
N GLY A 75 -18.91 32.63 -1.99
CA GLY A 75 -19.99 33.18 -1.19
C GLY A 75 -21.17 33.59 -2.07
N GLU A 76 -22.38 33.20 -1.68
CA GLU A 76 -23.62 33.62 -2.33
C GLU A 76 -24.41 34.54 -1.38
N GLY A 77 -24.69 35.76 -1.84
CA GLY A 77 -25.44 36.77 -1.09
C GLY A 77 -24.96 38.20 -1.40
N ALA A 78 -25.69 39.19 -0.90
CA ALA A 78 -25.38 40.61 -1.08
C ALA A 78 -24.27 41.10 -0.11
N PHE A 79 -23.05 40.58 -0.27
CA PHE A 79 -21.86 40.98 0.50
C PHE A 79 -20.60 40.91 -0.37
N THR A 80 -19.50 41.44 0.15
CA THR A 80 -18.18 41.39 -0.49
C THR A 80 -17.17 40.72 0.43
N VAL A 81 -16.37 39.80 -0.11
CA VAL A 81 -15.22 39.22 0.59
C VAL A 81 -14.05 40.19 0.49
N LEU A 82 -13.51 40.60 1.64
CA LEU A 82 -12.39 41.53 1.74
C LEU A 82 -11.05 40.81 1.87
N SER A 83 -10.99 39.74 2.66
CA SER A 83 -9.77 38.93 2.83
C SER A 83 -10.09 37.50 3.27
N VAL A 84 -9.14 36.61 3.02
CA VAL A 84 -9.13 35.22 3.48
C VAL A 84 -7.75 34.95 4.10
N VAL A 85 -7.72 34.54 5.36
CA VAL A 85 -6.48 34.30 6.11
C VAL A 85 -6.55 32.93 6.76
N HIS A 86 -5.47 32.15 6.61
CA HIS A 86 -5.29 30.89 7.33
C HIS A 86 -4.57 31.13 8.65
N GLN A 87 -5.02 30.43 9.70
CA GLN A 87 -4.33 30.39 10.99
C GLN A 87 -4.41 28.99 11.60
N ARG A 88 -3.46 28.65 12.48
CA ARG A 88 -3.50 27.41 13.28
C ARG A 88 -4.16 27.66 14.63
N ASN A 89 -5.03 26.75 15.04
CA ASN A 89 -5.66 26.73 16.35
C ASN A 89 -5.00 25.66 17.24
N PHE A 90 -4.35 26.14 18.31
CA PHE A 90 -3.63 25.33 19.31
C PHE A 90 -4.48 24.98 20.55
N LEU A 91 -5.76 25.39 20.63
CA LEU A 91 -6.60 25.20 21.82
C LEU A 91 -6.82 23.72 22.17
N LYS A 92 -7.00 22.84 21.17
CA LYS A 92 -7.15 21.39 21.39
C LYS A 92 -5.89 20.71 21.92
N GLU A 93 -4.72 21.22 21.54
CA GLU A 93 -3.44 20.76 22.08
C GLU A 93 -3.37 21.08 23.58
N GLN A 94 -3.87 22.25 23.98
CA GLN A 94 -3.93 22.67 25.38
C GLN A 94 -4.89 21.82 26.22
N GLU A 95 -6.06 21.46 25.68
CA GLU A 95 -7.00 20.52 26.32
C GLU A 95 -6.40 19.11 26.49
N THR A 96 -5.76 18.59 25.45
CA THR A 96 -5.07 17.28 25.50
C THR A 96 -3.95 17.28 26.54
N ARG A 97 -3.19 18.38 26.63
CA ARG A 97 -2.14 18.56 27.64
C ARG A 97 -2.72 18.54 29.07
N ALA A 98 -3.86 19.17 29.29
CA ALA A 98 -4.55 19.14 30.57
C ALA A 98 -5.06 17.73 30.94
N GLU A 99 -5.57 16.97 29.98
CA GLU A 99 -5.97 15.56 30.19
C GLU A 99 -4.76 14.68 30.55
N VAL A 100 -3.63 14.86 29.87
CA VAL A 100 -2.37 14.15 30.15
C VAL A 100 -1.89 14.46 31.56
N GLU A 101 -1.82 15.73 31.94
CA GLU A 101 -1.41 16.16 33.29
C GLU A 101 -2.34 15.59 34.38
N ALA A 102 -3.65 15.52 34.11
CA ALA A 102 -4.61 14.94 35.04
C ALA A 102 -4.43 13.42 35.20
N MET A 103 -4.09 12.70 34.12
CA MET A 103 -3.85 11.26 34.15
C MET A 103 -2.53 10.92 34.86
N GLU A 104 -1.48 11.71 34.64
CA GLU A 104 -0.19 11.58 35.33
C GLU A 104 -0.35 11.71 36.85
N LYS A 105 -1.10 12.72 37.32
CA LYS A 105 -1.40 12.89 38.75
C LYS A 105 -2.13 11.70 39.37
N LYS A 106 -3.03 11.05 38.61
CA LYS A 106 -3.71 9.83 39.07
C LYS A 106 -2.76 8.65 39.21
N ILE A 107 -1.84 8.49 38.26
CA ILE A 107 -0.82 7.43 38.30
C ILE A 107 0.10 7.65 39.49
N GLU A 108 0.55 8.89 39.73
CA GLU A 108 1.38 9.25 40.87
C GLU A 108 0.69 8.90 42.19
N ALA A 109 -0.56 9.30 42.39
CA ALA A 109 -1.32 8.98 43.61
C ALA A 109 -1.46 7.47 43.85
N GLN A 110 -1.66 6.67 42.80
CA GLN A 110 -1.75 5.21 42.91
C GLN A 110 -0.38 4.56 43.17
N GLN A 111 0.70 5.15 42.64
CA GLN A 111 2.07 4.69 42.91
C GLN A 111 2.47 4.97 44.37
N ASP A 112 2.03 6.10 44.93
CA ASP A 112 2.23 6.42 46.35
C ASP A 112 1.49 5.43 47.25
N GLU A 113 0.23 5.12 46.93
CA GLU A 113 -0.55 4.10 47.64
C GLU A 113 0.13 2.72 47.59
N LYS A 114 0.70 2.36 46.44
CA LYS A 114 1.49 1.11 46.27
C LYS A 114 2.67 1.09 47.22
N THR A 115 3.39 2.20 47.29
CA THR A 115 4.57 2.35 48.14
C THR A 115 4.19 2.20 49.61
N GLN A 116 3.08 2.79 50.05
CA GLN A 116 2.58 2.65 51.42
C GLN A 116 2.19 1.21 51.75
N LEU A 117 1.45 0.53 50.87
CA LEU A 117 1.04 -0.87 51.09
C LEU A 117 2.24 -1.83 51.07
N THR A 118 3.24 -1.55 50.24
CA THR A 118 4.49 -2.32 50.19
C THR A 118 5.28 -2.17 51.48
N ALA A 119 5.39 -0.94 52.01
CA ALA A 119 6.03 -0.70 53.30
C ALA A 119 5.29 -1.41 54.45
N GLN A 120 3.96 -1.40 54.46
CA GLN A 120 3.17 -2.15 55.45
C GLN A 120 3.38 -3.66 55.32
N LEU A 121 3.46 -4.19 54.10
CA LEU A 121 3.71 -5.60 53.87
C LEU A 121 5.11 -5.99 54.38
N ASP A 122 6.11 -5.16 54.13
CA ASP A 122 7.48 -5.41 54.58
C ASP A 122 7.57 -5.47 56.12
N VAL A 123 6.84 -4.59 56.84
CA VAL A 123 6.74 -4.67 58.31
C VAL A 123 6.26 -6.05 58.77
N PHE A 124 5.20 -6.59 58.17
CA PHE A 124 4.69 -7.92 58.51
C PHE A 124 5.63 -9.06 58.07
N VAL A 125 6.42 -8.87 57.00
CA VAL A 125 7.44 -9.84 56.57
C VAL A 125 8.61 -9.87 57.56
N GLN A 126 9.07 -8.71 58.03
CA GLN A 126 10.11 -8.64 59.06
C GLN A 126 9.64 -9.23 60.39
N GLU A 127 8.39 -8.98 60.78
CA GLU A 127 7.82 -9.56 61.99
C GLU A 127 7.73 -11.10 61.91
N GLU A 128 7.31 -11.64 60.77
CA GLU A 128 7.33 -13.10 60.53
C GLU A 128 8.74 -13.67 60.69
N LYS A 129 9.74 -13.00 60.08
CA LYS A 129 11.14 -13.41 60.16
C LYS A 129 11.65 -13.42 61.60
N MET A 130 11.35 -12.38 62.37
CA MET A 130 11.71 -12.29 63.79
C MET A 130 11.12 -13.47 64.60
N LEU A 131 9.84 -13.80 64.38
CA LEU A 131 9.20 -14.94 65.01
C LEU A 131 9.77 -16.29 64.54
N ALA A 132 10.28 -16.36 63.32
CA ALA A 132 10.92 -17.57 62.78
C ALA A 132 12.36 -17.76 63.30
N GLU A 133 13.08 -16.70 63.62
CA GLU A 133 14.44 -16.76 64.18
C GLU A 133 14.42 -17.03 65.70
N ASN A 134 13.37 -16.62 66.41
CA ASN A 134 13.21 -16.82 67.86
C ASN A 134 12.65 -18.22 68.23
N ARG A 135 13.19 -19.29 67.62
CA ARG A 135 12.75 -20.69 67.83
C ARG A 135 13.40 -21.39 69.03
N GLU A 136 14.47 -20.82 69.58
CA GLU A 136 15.12 -21.33 70.80
C GLU A 136 14.47 -20.72 72.03
N ILE A 137 13.49 -21.44 72.59
CA ILE A 137 12.91 -21.08 73.88
C ILE A 137 13.75 -21.78 74.93
N GLY A 138 14.60 -21.02 75.63
CA GLY A 138 15.43 -21.50 76.76
C GLY A 138 16.91 -21.19 76.56
N GLY A 139 17.45 -20.27 77.37
CA GLY A 139 18.90 -20.08 77.46
C GLY A 139 19.59 -21.29 78.11
N ASP A 140 20.90 -21.44 77.89
CA ASP A 140 21.73 -22.61 78.20
C ASP A 140 21.62 -23.19 79.64
N ASN A 141 20.93 -22.53 80.58
CA ASN A 141 20.85 -22.90 81.99
C ASN A 141 19.46 -22.85 82.64
N THR A 142 18.35 -22.88 81.88
CA THR A 142 16.99 -22.97 82.46
C THR A 142 16.21 -24.15 81.88
N GLY A 143 15.83 -25.11 82.74
CA GLY A 143 14.95 -26.20 82.35
C GLY A 143 13.56 -25.69 81.97
N LEU A 144 13.15 -25.90 80.72
CA LEU A 144 11.81 -25.53 80.25
C LEU A 144 10.74 -26.41 80.90
N ARG A 145 9.70 -25.78 81.45
CA ARG A 145 8.47 -26.50 81.83
C ARG A 145 7.59 -26.68 80.61
N ALA A 146 6.93 -27.83 80.50
CA ALA A 146 6.02 -28.14 79.39
C ALA A 146 4.83 -27.16 79.27
N ALA A 147 4.45 -26.48 80.36
CA ALA A 147 3.39 -25.46 80.36
C ALA A 147 3.84 -24.17 79.64
N ASP A 148 5.03 -23.67 79.96
CA ASP A 148 5.60 -22.44 79.37
C ASP A 148 5.84 -22.62 77.87
N LEU A 149 6.28 -23.82 77.45
CA LEU A 149 6.42 -24.17 76.04
C LEU A 149 5.07 -24.17 75.31
N ARG A 150 4.00 -24.67 75.94
CA ARG A 150 2.66 -24.71 75.33
C ARG A 150 2.12 -23.30 75.11
N GLU A 151 2.24 -22.43 76.10
CA GLU A 151 1.78 -21.04 76.02
C GLU A 151 2.54 -20.25 74.93
N ALA A 152 3.86 -20.43 74.84
CA ALA A 152 4.68 -19.83 73.79
C ALA A 152 4.30 -20.34 72.39
N MET A 153 4.02 -21.65 72.24
CA MET A 153 3.58 -22.23 70.97
C MET A 153 2.18 -21.76 70.56
N ASP A 154 1.24 -21.61 71.50
CA ASP A 154 -0.10 -21.08 71.23
C ASP A 154 -0.06 -19.58 70.85
N PHE A 155 0.79 -18.78 71.52
CA PHE A 155 1.05 -17.39 71.14
C PHE A 155 1.66 -17.30 69.73
N HIS A 156 2.69 -18.10 69.46
CA HIS A 156 3.36 -18.13 68.15
C HIS A 156 2.38 -18.50 67.03
N ARG A 157 1.57 -19.55 67.21
CA ARG A 157 0.54 -19.97 66.25
C ARG A 157 -0.44 -18.85 65.96
N THR A 158 -0.96 -18.19 67.01
CA THR A 158 -1.98 -17.14 66.87
C THR A 158 -1.41 -15.91 66.16
N ARG A 159 -0.22 -15.45 66.58
CA ARG A 159 0.41 -14.28 65.97
C ARG A 159 0.84 -14.52 64.53
N LEU A 160 1.37 -15.71 64.22
CA LEU A 160 1.75 -16.07 62.86
C LEU A 160 0.52 -16.14 61.94
N GLN A 161 -0.60 -16.67 62.44
CA GLN A 161 -1.87 -16.68 61.70
C GLN A 161 -2.35 -15.26 61.37
N ASP A 162 -2.29 -14.33 62.34
CA ASP A 162 -2.64 -12.93 62.12
C ASP A 162 -1.73 -12.26 61.09
N ILE A 163 -0.41 -12.43 61.21
CA ILE A 163 0.58 -11.89 60.27
C ILE A 163 0.29 -12.40 58.86
N LYS A 164 0.07 -13.72 58.68
CA LYS A 164 -0.23 -14.30 57.37
C LYS A 164 -1.53 -13.76 56.78
N ASN A 165 -2.56 -13.56 57.60
CA ASN A 165 -3.82 -12.96 57.15
C ASN A 165 -3.65 -11.49 56.70
N GLN A 166 -2.84 -10.71 57.42
CA GLN A 166 -2.53 -9.33 57.04
C GLN A 166 -1.67 -9.26 55.77
N GLN A 167 -0.62 -10.08 55.67
CA GLN A 167 0.20 -10.19 54.47
C GLN A 167 -0.67 -10.53 53.25
N LEU A 168 -1.57 -11.52 53.36
CA LEU A 168 -2.47 -11.90 52.26
C LEU A 168 -3.42 -10.75 51.86
N THR A 169 -3.91 -9.99 52.83
CA THR A 169 -4.80 -8.84 52.58
C THR A 169 -4.07 -7.72 51.85
N LEU A 170 -2.86 -7.37 52.29
CA LEU A 170 -2.02 -6.36 51.65
C LEU A 170 -1.58 -6.81 50.25
N GLN A 171 -1.20 -8.08 50.07
CA GLN A 171 -0.88 -8.65 48.76
C GLN A 171 -2.06 -8.64 47.78
N LYS A 172 -3.30 -8.85 48.27
CA LYS A 172 -4.50 -8.71 47.43
C LYS A 172 -4.73 -7.27 46.99
N ARG A 173 -4.55 -6.30 47.90
CA ARG A 173 -4.66 -4.86 47.57
C ARG A 173 -3.58 -4.42 46.60
N LEU A 174 -2.33 -4.83 46.81
CA LEU A 174 -1.22 -4.53 45.90
C LEU A 174 -1.49 -5.06 44.49
N ARG A 175 -1.99 -6.30 44.35
CA ARG A 175 -2.37 -6.85 43.04
C ARG A 175 -3.46 -6.03 42.35
N ALA A 176 -4.53 -5.67 43.06
CA ALA A 176 -5.60 -4.85 42.49
C ALA A 176 -5.09 -3.47 42.04
N LEU A 177 -4.20 -2.87 42.82
CA LEU A 177 -3.59 -1.58 42.52
C LEU A 177 -2.66 -1.64 41.29
N GLU A 178 -1.91 -2.73 41.12
CA GLU A 178 -1.07 -2.96 39.94
C GLU A 178 -1.88 -3.09 38.65
N GLU A 179 -3.04 -3.74 38.71
CA GLU A 179 -3.98 -3.81 37.58
C GLU A 179 -4.52 -2.42 37.20
N VAL A 180 -4.86 -1.61 38.20
CA VAL A 180 -5.30 -0.22 37.99
C VAL A 180 -4.18 0.62 37.36
N LEU A 181 -2.96 0.56 37.89
CA LEU A 181 -1.80 1.26 37.35
C LEU A 181 -1.52 0.87 35.89
N LEU A 182 -1.59 -0.42 35.56
CA LEU A 182 -1.43 -0.90 34.19
C LEU A 182 -2.51 -0.31 33.25
N SER A 183 -3.76 -0.23 33.71
CA SER A 183 -4.86 0.35 32.92
C SER A 183 -4.68 1.85 32.69
N LEU A 184 -4.26 2.60 33.72
CA LEU A 184 -4.00 4.03 33.63
C LEU A 184 -2.80 4.34 32.73
N GLN A 185 -1.74 3.53 32.80
CA GLN A 185 -0.57 3.66 31.91
C GLN A 185 -0.93 3.41 30.45
N LYS A 186 -1.81 2.44 30.15
CA LYS A 186 -2.31 2.22 28.79
C LYS A 186 -3.13 3.42 28.29
N GLN A 187 -4.03 3.97 29.11
CA GLN A 187 -4.80 5.17 28.77
C GLN A 187 -3.89 6.39 28.52
N LEU A 188 -2.84 6.58 29.33
CA LEU A 188 -1.85 7.63 29.13
C LEU A 188 -1.09 7.46 27.80
N LEU A 189 -0.72 6.23 27.45
CA LEU A 189 -0.06 5.93 26.18
C LEU A 189 -0.96 6.27 24.99
N GLU A 190 -2.26 5.91 25.07
CA GLU A 190 -3.25 6.25 24.04
C GLU A 190 -3.44 7.76 23.90
N LEU A 191 -3.49 8.50 25.01
CA LEU A 191 -3.61 9.96 25.02
C LEU A 191 -2.38 10.64 24.39
N ARG A 192 -1.17 10.17 24.72
CA ARG A 192 0.10 10.70 24.17
C ARG A 192 0.34 10.30 22.71
N ALA A 193 -0.21 9.17 22.28
CA ALA A 193 -0.12 8.71 20.89
C ALA A 193 -1.08 9.46 19.95
N ARG A 194 -1.93 10.36 20.45
CA ARG A 194 -2.76 11.23 19.61
C ARG A 194 -1.84 12.18 18.84
N PRO A 195 -1.92 12.23 17.49
CA PRO A 195 -1.13 13.17 16.69
C PRO A 195 -1.47 14.63 17.07
N ASP A 196 -0.56 15.55 16.74
CA ASP A 196 -0.75 17.01 16.89
C ASP A 196 -2.18 17.40 16.49
N GLN A 197 -2.98 17.80 17.48
CA GLN A 197 -4.39 18.14 17.30
C GLN A 197 -4.59 19.61 16.94
N SER A 198 -3.52 20.35 16.62
CA SER A 198 -3.67 21.67 16.04
C SER A 198 -4.60 21.57 14.83
N THR A 199 -5.63 22.41 14.79
CA THR A 199 -6.56 22.41 13.65
C THR A 199 -6.33 23.66 12.83
N SER A 200 -6.56 23.59 11.53
CA SER A 200 -6.55 24.80 10.72
C SER A 200 -7.86 25.55 10.89
N GLU A 201 -7.76 26.87 10.88
CA GLU A 201 -8.89 27.78 10.79
C GLU A 201 -8.70 28.71 9.60
N VAL A 202 -9.81 29.13 9.03
CA VAL A 202 -9.84 30.15 7.99
C VAL A 202 -10.70 31.32 8.47
N VAL A 203 -10.11 32.51 8.50
CA VAL A 203 -10.78 33.77 8.82
C VAL A 203 -11.10 34.46 7.51
N VAL A 204 -12.39 34.71 7.27
CA VAL A 204 -12.86 35.45 6.10
C VAL A 204 -13.43 36.77 6.56
N LYS A 205 -12.80 37.88 6.18
CA LYS A 205 -13.34 39.21 6.45
C LYS A 205 -14.32 39.58 5.34
N VAL A 206 -15.54 39.95 5.70
CA VAL A 206 -16.61 40.30 4.77
C VAL A 206 -17.19 41.67 5.08
N LYS A 207 -17.85 42.27 4.10
CA LYS A 207 -18.63 43.51 4.26
C LYS A 207 -20.00 43.37 3.62
N ALA A 208 -21.05 43.66 4.38
CA ALA A 208 -22.42 43.67 3.90
C ALA A 208 -23.07 45.05 4.12
N ALA A 209 -23.86 45.52 3.15
CA ALA A 209 -24.56 46.80 3.26
C ALA A 209 -25.78 46.72 4.21
N ALA A 210 -26.37 45.54 4.33
CA ALA A 210 -27.48 45.22 5.22
C ALA A 210 -27.31 43.78 5.75
N SER A 211 -28.08 43.40 6.76
CA SER A 211 -28.08 42.03 7.27
C SER A 211 -28.49 41.04 6.16
N VAL A 212 -27.66 40.03 5.90
CA VAL A 212 -27.86 39.08 4.80
C VAL A 212 -27.60 37.65 5.25
N ARG A 213 -28.46 36.72 4.81
CA ARG A 213 -28.19 35.28 4.94
C ARG A 213 -27.31 34.86 3.79
N ALA A 214 -26.08 34.47 4.09
CA ALA A 214 -25.08 34.08 3.10
C ALA A 214 -24.85 32.57 3.12
N LYS A 215 -24.69 31.99 1.94
CA LYS A 215 -24.20 30.61 1.77
C LYS A 215 -22.73 30.65 1.38
N PHE A 216 -21.94 29.75 1.95
CA PHE A 216 -20.51 29.65 1.69
C PHE A 216 -20.14 28.24 1.25
N THR A 217 -19.25 28.18 0.28
CA THR A 217 -18.50 26.98 -0.07
C THR A 217 -17.02 27.27 0.18
N LEU A 218 -16.42 26.50 1.07
CA LEU A 218 -14.98 26.51 1.34
C LEU A 218 -14.39 25.24 0.73
N ALA A 219 -13.37 25.40 -0.11
CA ALA A 219 -12.63 24.30 -0.71
C ALA A 219 -11.13 24.44 -0.43
N TYR A 220 -10.44 23.32 -0.23
CA TYR A 220 -8.99 23.27 -0.04
C TYR A 220 -8.47 21.86 -0.36
N LEU A 221 -7.18 21.78 -0.67
CA LEU A 221 -6.45 20.54 -0.92
C LEU A 221 -5.83 20.00 0.38
N VAL A 222 -5.76 18.68 0.49
CA VAL A 222 -5.01 17.93 1.50
C VAL A 222 -4.07 16.96 0.80
N GLU A 223 -2.85 16.81 1.30
CA GLU A 223 -1.79 16.02 0.65
C GLU A 223 -1.79 14.54 1.09
N GLU A 224 -2.16 14.27 2.34
CA GLU A 224 -2.21 12.91 2.91
C GLU A 224 -3.49 12.14 2.53
N ALA A 225 -3.87 12.20 1.26
CA ALA A 225 -4.98 11.43 0.72
C ALA A 225 -4.64 10.95 -0.69
N GLY A 226 -5.39 10.00 -1.21
CA GLY A 226 -5.24 9.59 -2.59
C GLY A 226 -6.06 8.35 -2.91
N TRP A 227 -6.05 7.99 -4.19
CA TRP A 227 -6.59 6.72 -4.63
C TRP A 227 -5.73 6.09 -5.71
N PHE A 228 -5.84 4.76 -5.83
CA PHE A 228 -5.23 4.04 -6.95
C PHE A 228 -6.18 2.95 -7.46
N PRO A 229 -6.14 2.66 -8.77
CA PRO A 229 -7.01 1.65 -9.37
C PRO A 229 -6.59 0.23 -8.97
N SER A 230 -7.57 -0.66 -8.90
CA SER A 230 -7.35 -2.12 -8.85
C SER A 230 -8.50 -2.84 -9.54
N TYR A 231 -8.25 -4.07 -9.97
CA TYR A 231 -9.18 -4.84 -10.77
C TYR A 231 -9.36 -6.26 -10.24
N ASP A 232 -10.54 -6.81 -10.43
CA ASP A 232 -10.72 -8.26 -10.45
C ASP A 232 -11.10 -8.68 -11.87
N LEU A 233 -10.37 -9.63 -12.41
CA LEU A 233 -10.59 -10.23 -13.72
C LEU A 233 -11.06 -11.65 -13.51
N ARG A 234 -12.31 -11.96 -13.87
CA ARG A 234 -12.88 -13.29 -13.71
C ARG A 234 -13.35 -13.85 -15.04
N VAL A 235 -12.75 -14.97 -15.43
CA VAL A 235 -13.10 -15.73 -16.62
C VAL A 235 -13.76 -17.03 -16.18
N LYS A 236 -14.99 -17.28 -16.63
CA LYS A 236 -15.72 -18.49 -16.28
C LYS A 236 -15.23 -19.67 -17.12
N ASP A 237 -15.13 -19.46 -18.43
CA ASP A 237 -14.67 -20.41 -19.43
C ASP A 237 -14.22 -19.65 -20.70
N ILE A 238 -13.57 -20.34 -21.64
CA ILE A 238 -13.01 -19.74 -22.87
C ILE A 238 -14.06 -19.31 -23.91
N ASN A 239 -15.36 -19.48 -23.63
CA ASN A 239 -16.44 -18.99 -24.50
C ASN A 239 -17.21 -17.83 -23.85
N SER A 240 -16.79 -17.42 -22.65
CA SER A 240 -17.41 -16.36 -21.87
C SER A 240 -16.58 -15.08 -21.93
N PRO A 241 -17.18 -13.88 -21.86
CA PRO A 241 -16.42 -12.65 -21.73
C PRO A 241 -15.69 -12.58 -20.38
N VAL A 242 -14.59 -11.82 -20.33
CA VAL A 242 -13.88 -11.53 -19.09
C VAL A 242 -14.73 -10.56 -18.27
N GLN A 243 -15.13 -10.98 -17.07
CA GLN A 243 -15.80 -10.10 -16.11
C GLN A 243 -14.76 -9.24 -15.40
N LEU A 244 -14.76 -7.95 -15.70
CA LEU A 244 -13.89 -6.95 -15.09
C LEU A 244 -14.67 -6.21 -14.00
N SER A 245 -14.19 -6.26 -12.76
CA SER A 245 -14.61 -5.36 -11.68
C SER A 245 -13.57 -4.27 -11.49
N TYR A 246 -13.89 -3.04 -11.87
CA TYR A 246 -13.03 -1.88 -11.72
C TYR A 246 -13.28 -1.19 -10.37
N LYS A 247 -12.22 -1.09 -9.56
CA LYS A 247 -12.28 -0.61 -8.18
C LYS A 247 -11.22 0.47 -7.94
N ALA A 248 -11.48 1.34 -6.98
CA ALA A 248 -10.53 2.29 -6.43
C ALA A 248 -10.20 1.96 -4.98
N ASN A 249 -8.92 2.05 -4.66
CA ASN A 249 -8.39 1.94 -3.31
C ASN A 249 -8.17 3.35 -2.78
N VAL A 250 -9.13 3.85 -2.02
CA VAL A 250 -9.11 5.21 -1.49
C VAL A 250 -8.52 5.19 -0.10
N TYR A 251 -7.54 6.05 0.16
CA TYR A 251 -6.95 6.22 1.48
C TYR A 251 -6.92 7.71 1.83
N GLN A 252 -6.99 8.00 3.14
CA GLN A 252 -6.75 9.35 3.62
C GLN A 252 -6.29 9.35 5.08
N ASN A 253 -5.44 10.31 5.42
CA ASN A 253 -5.01 10.66 6.76
C ASN A 253 -5.02 12.20 6.95
N SER A 254 -6.03 12.87 6.40
CA SER A 254 -6.13 14.33 6.38
C SER A 254 -6.32 14.98 7.77
N GLY A 255 -6.53 14.19 8.82
CA GLY A 255 -6.89 14.67 10.17
C GLY A 255 -8.38 14.99 10.33
N GLU A 256 -9.19 14.78 9.29
CA GLU A 256 -10.64 14.94 9.34
C GLU A 256 -11.36 13.72 8.75
N ASN A 257 -12.47 13.31 9.35
CA ASN A 257 -13.29 12.25 8.80
C ASN A 257 -14.20 12.81 7.71
N TRP A 258 -14.44 12.03 6.65
CA TRP A 258 -15.39 12.35 5.58
C TRP A 258 -16.65 11.49 5.72
N PRO A 259 -17.64 11.85 6.55
CA PRO A 259 -18.85 11.07 6.74
C PRO A 259 -19.87 11.31 5.62
N GLN A 260 -20.29 10.25 4.93
CA GLN A 260 -21.38 10.27 3.94
C GLN A 260 -21.21 11.36 2.87
N VAL A 261 -20.00 11.49 2.32
CA VAL A 261 -19.68 12.52 1.33
C VAL A 261 -19.96 12.04 -0.09
N LYS A 262 -20.27 12.97 -1.00
CA LYS A 262 -20.23 12.69 -2.44
C LYS A 262 -18.76 12.53 -2.85
N LEU A 263 -18.40 11.31 -3.25
CA LEU A 263 -17.02 10.98 -3.62
C LEU A 263 -16.84 11.10 -5.14
N ILE A 264 -15.80 11.83 -5.54
CA ILE A 264 -15.33 11.89 -6.94
C ILE A 264 -13.89 11.38 -6.97
N LEU A 265 -13.60 10.46 -7.87
CA LEU A 265 -12.24 9.95 -8.09
C LEU A 265 -11.70 10.55 -9.38
N SER A 266 -10.59 11.27 -9.31
CA SER A 266 -10.01 11.96 -10.45
C SER A 266 -8.60 11.49 -10.74
N THR A 267 -8.26 11.32 -12.01
CA THR A 267 -6.89 11.06 -12.46
C THR A 267 -6.04 12.32 -12.61
N GLY A 268 -6.66 13.50 -12.49
CA GLY A 268 -5.94 14.75 -12.48
C GLY A 268 -5.08 14.90 -11.22
N ASN A 269 -3.99 15.65 -11.32
CA ASN A 269 -3.14 15.98 -10.19
C ASN A 269 -2.96 17.50 -10.09
N PRO A 270 -3.71 18.19 -9.21
CA PRO A 270 -3.60 19.65 -9.05
C PRO A 270 -2.23 20.11 -8.54
N SER A 271 -1.45 19.21 -7.94
CA SER A 271 -0.11 19.49 -7.42
C SER A 271 0.99 19.29 -8.47
N GLU A 272 0.67 18.74 -9.65
CA GLU A 272 1.62 18.61 -10.75
C GLU A 272 1.82 19.93 -11.50
N SER A 273 3.07 20.21 -11.85
CA SER A 273 3.42 21.41 -12.60
C SER A 273 2.87 21.36 -14.02
N GLY A 274 2.06 22.35 -14.40
CA GLY A 274 1.60 22.54 -15.78
C GLY A 274 2.66 23.13 -16.74
N LEU A 275 3.92 23.24 -16.33
CA LEU A 275 4.98 23.80 -17.18
C LEU A 275 5.39 22.79 -18.26
N LYS A 276 5.04 23.10 -19.51
CA LYS A 276 5.52 22.38 -20.70
C LYS A 276 7.04 22.48 -20.81
N PRO A 277 7.77 21.38 -21.08
CA PRO A 277 9.21 21.43 -21.31
C PRO A 277 9.53 22.02 -22.70
N ASP A 278 10.63 22.77 -22.77
CA ASP A 278 11.20 23.29 -24.01
C ASP A 278 12.29 22.34 -24.53
N LEU A 279 12.13 21.88 -25.78
CA LEU A 279 13.10 21.01 -26.44
C LEU A 279 14.24 21.87 -27.03
N ALA A 280 15.41 21.86 -26.38
CA ALA A 280 16.59 22.53 -26.91
C ALA A 280 17.17 21.78 -28.13
N PRO A 281 17.70 22.49 -29.16
CA PRO A 281 18.36 21.85 -30.30
C PRO A 281 19.50 20.91 -29.88
N TRP A 282 19.51 19.69 -30.41
CA TRP A 282 20.55 18.71 -30.14
C TRP A 282 21.75 18.89 -31.08
N TYR A 283 22.82 19.51 -30.59
CA TYR A 283 24.09 19.59 -31.31
C TYR A 283 24.95 18.34 -31.04
N LEU A 284 25.24 17.57 -32.08
CA LEU A 284 26.13 16.41 -32.01
C LEU A 284 27.60 16.84 -31.88
N ARG A 285 28.32 16.29 -30.90
CA ARG A 285 29.74 16.55 -30.66
C ARG A 285 30.48 15.25 -30.34
N TYR A 286 31.65 15.04 -30.93
CA TYR A 286 32.48 13.85 -30.66
C TYR A 286 32.81 13.75 -29.16
N GLY A 287 32.56 12.58 -28.57
CA GLY A 287 32.83 12.31 -27.15
C GLY A 287 31.82 12.91 -26.16
N GLN A 288 30.81 13.65 -26.62
CA GLN A 288 29.72 14.14 -25.78
C GLN A 288 28.42 13.42 -26.13
N ARG A 289 27.90 12.65 -25.17
CA ARG A 289 26.52 12.16 -25.24
C ARG A 289 25.56 13.35 -25.19
N TYR A 290 24.38 13.22 -25.79
CA TYR A 290 23.29 14.15 -25.53
C TYR A 290 23.04 14.20 -24.03
N ALA A 291 23.49 15.26 -23.39
CA ALA A 291 22.98 15.65 -22.10
C ALA A 291 21.79 16.54 -22.41
N ALA A 292 20.58 15.95 -22.45
CA ALA A 292 19.37 16.74 -22.24
C ALA A 292 19.72 17.66 -21.07
N THR A 293 19.71 18.97 -21.30
CA THR A 293 20.26 19.92 -20.34
C THR A 293 19.34 19.90 -19.13
N GLN A 294 19.57 18.94 -18.23
CA GLN A 294 19.13 19.02 -16.86
C GLN A 294 19.76 20.31 -16.39
N ARG A 295 18.95 21.38 -16.29
CA ARG A 295 19.20 22.41 -15.28
C ARG A 295 19.62 21.61 -14.05
N LYS A 296 20.82 21.85 -13.53
CA LYS A 296 21.38 21.16 -12.36
C LYS A 296 20.35 21.09 -11.21
N THR A 297 19.42 20.17 -11.26
CA THR A 297 19.22 19.20 -10.19
C THR A 297 20.46 18.32 -10.27
N ALA A 298 20.96 17.87 -9.13
CA ALA A 298 22.04 16.91 -9.05
C ALA A 298 21.83 15.75 -10.07
N PRO A 299 22.85 14.92 -10.40
CA PRO A 299 22.56 13.55 -10.86
C PRO A 299 21.42 13.02 -10.00
N PRO A 300 20.47 12.19 -10.48
CA PRO A 300 19.46 11.62 -9.61
C PRO A 300 20.18 10.91 -8.48
N SER A 301 20.43 11.65 -7.39
CA SER A 301 20.38 11.13 -6.06
C SER A 301 19.01 10.52 -6.08
N LEU A 302 18.97 9.20 -6.05
CA LEU A 302 17.80 8.44 -5.63
C LEU A 302 16.96 9.37 -4.77
N GLY A 303 15.77 9.72 -5.27
CA GLY A 303 14.89 10.63 -4.55
C GLY A 303 14.81 10.16 -3.10
N PRO A 304 14.62 11.04 -2.10
CA PRO A 304 14.41 10.56 -0.74
C PRO A 304 13.33 9.47 -0.73
N GLY A 305 13.75 8.21 -0.52
CA GLY A 305 12.89 7.04 -0.61
C GLY A 305 13.19 6.01 -1.72
N GLU A 306 13.96 6.29 -2.77
CA GLU A 306 14.21 5.30 -3.84
C GLU A 306 15.25 4.22 -3.47
N VAL A 307 14.91 2.96 -3.81
CA VAL A 307 15.78 1.77 -3.72
C VAL A 307 15.96 1.21 -5.12
N SER A 308 17.20 0.85 -5.47
CA SER A 308 17.56 0.24 -6.75
C SER A 308 18.43 -0.99 -6.57
N GLY A 309 18.48 -1.89 -7.53
CA GLY A 309 19.32 -3.08 -7.42
C GLY A 309 19.10 -4.07 -8.56
N ARG A 310 19.68 -5.26 -8.42
CA ARG A 310 19.47 -6.40 -9.31
C ARG A 310 18.85 -7.57 -8.58
N ILE A 311 18.00 -8.32 -9.28
CA ILE A 311 17.54 -9.63 -8.83
C ILE A 311 18.31 -10.70 -9.59
N LEU A 312 18.92 -11.61 -8.82
CA LEU A 312 19.81 -12.66 -9.29
C LEU A 312 19.30 -14.02 -8.78
N ASP A 313 19.53 -15.07 -9.54
CA ASP A 313 19.35 -16.44 -9.08
C ASP A 313 20.43 -16.77 -8.03
N ALA A 314 20.04 -17.33 -6.90
CA ALA A 314 20.93 -17.59 -5.78
C ALA A 314 21.97 -18.70 -6.06
N GLU A 315 21.68 -19.62 -7.00
CA GLU A 315 22.59 -20.72 -7.36
C GLU A 315 23.46 -20.36 -8.56
N THR A 316 22.88 -19.77 -9.60
CA THR A 316 23.61 -19.49 -10.85
C THR A 316 24.25 -18.10 -10.89
N GLY A 317 23.74 -17.15 -10.09
CA GLY A 317 24.17 -15.75 -10.12
C GLY A 317 23.71 -14.99 -11.37
N GLU A 318 22.83 -15.58 -12.18
CA GLU A 318 22.29 -14.96 -13.39
C GLU A 318 21.14 -14.00 -13.07
N PRO A 319 20.97 -12.91 -13.84
CA PRO A 319 19.87 -11.97 -13.65
C PRO A 319 18.52 -12.58 -14.01
N ILE A 320 17.51 -12.32 -13.17
CA ILE A 320 16.14 -12.81 -13.37
C ILE A 320 15.28 -11.65 -13.93
N PRO A 321 14.88 -11.68 -15.21
CA PRO A 321 13.99 -10.68 -15.80
C PRO A 321 12.52 -10.95 -15.45
N GLY A 322 11.68 -9.91 -15.48
CA GLY A 322 10.23 -10.06 -15.28
C GLY A 322 9.79 -10.34 -13.84
N VAL A 323 10.67 -10.16 -12.85
CA VAL A 323 10.35 -10.36 -11.43
C VAL A 323 9.53 -9.18 -10.93
N SER A 324 8.41 -9.47 -10.25
CA SER A 324 7.57 -8.45 -9.64
C SER A 324 8.09 -8.07 -8.26
N LEU A 325 8.36 -6.78 -8.04
CA LEU A 325 8.68 -6.20 -6.74
C LEU A 325 7.59 -5.23 -6.33
N PHE A 326 7.11 -5.30 -5.09
CA PHE A 326 6.12 -4.35 -4.59
C PHE A 326 6.23 -4.14 -3.08
N ILE A 327 5.81 -2.98 -2.60
CA ILE A 327 5.75 -2.70 -1.17
C ILE A 327 4.51 -3.37 -0.57
N LYS A 328 4.71 -4.14 0.51
CA LYS A 328 3.65 -4.85 1.22
C LYS A 328 2.59 -3.86 1.71
N GLY A 329 1.38 -3.96 1.17
CA GLY A 329 0.25 -3.10 1.52
C GLY A 329 0.16 -1.78 0.73
N ALA A 330 0.99 -1.57 -0.29
CA ALA A 330 0.92 -0.43 -1.21
C ALA A 330 0.97 -0.91 -2.67
N THR A 331 0.60 -0.02 -3.61
CA THR A 331 0.67 -0.27 -5.07
C THR A 331 1.94 0.22 -5.73
N ARG A 332 2.88 0.73 -4.94
CA ARG A 332 4.21 1.04 -5.42
C ARG A 332 4.93 -0.29 -5.65
N GLY A 333 5.15 -0.60 -6.92
CA GLY A 333 5.86 -1.77 -7.38
C GLY A 333 6.52 -1.51 -8.73
N THR A 334 7.42 -2.40 -9.11
CA THR A 334 8.17 -2.35 -10.36
C THR A 334 8.46 -3.78 -10.82
N ILE A 335 8.87 -3.93 -12.08
CA ILE A 335 9.25 -5.22 -12.66
C ILE A 335 10.72 -5.14 -13.07
N THR A 336 11.48 -6.21 -12.89
CA THR A 336 12.88 -6.23 -13.35
C THR A 336 12.98 -6.18 -14.87
N ASP A 337 13.97 -5.43 -15.37
CA ASP A 337 14.31 -5.39 -16.80
C ASP A 337 14.99 -6.69 -17.27
N ALA A 338 15.36 -6.74 -18.56
CA ALA A 338 16.07 -7.87 -19.17
C ALA A 338 17.44 -8.20 -18.52
N ASN A 339 18.01 -7.28 -17.73
CA ASN A 339 19.25 -7.46 -16.99
C ASN A 339 19.01 -7.67 -15.48
N GLY A 340 17.77 -7.95 -15.07
CA GLY A 340 17.38 -8.14 -13.67
C GLY A 340 17.37 -6.86 -12.84
N GLN A 341 17.52 -5.67 -13.45
CA GLN A 341 17.57 -4.40 -12.72
C GLN A 341 16.19 -3.88 -12.36
N TYR A 342 16.07 -3.31 -11.16
CA TYR A 342 14.85 -2.67 -10.69
C TYR A 342 15.14 -1.29 -10.08
N THR A 343 14.13 -0.43 -10.08
CA THR A 343 14.13 0.84 -9.32
C THR A 343 12.72 1.05 -8.79
N LEU A 344 12.60 1.33 -7.50
CA LEU A 344 11.32 1.47 -6.81
C LEU A 344 11.38 2.62 -5.78
N VAL A 345 10.31 3.41 -5.71
CA VAL A 345 10.14 4.45 -4.69
C VAL A 345 9.58 3.82 -3.42
N THR A 346 10.24 4.06 -2.29
CA THR A 346 9.96 3.42 -0.99
C THR A 346 9.98 4.45 0.16
N SER A 347 9.52 4.06 1.34
CA SER A 347 9.75 4.80 2.59
C SER A 347 10.54 3.94 3.59
N PRO A 348 11.33 4.54 4.52
CA PRO A 348 12.04 3.77 5.54
C PRO A 348 11.09 2.91 6.38
N GLY A 349 11.42 1.63 6.58
CA GLY A 349 10.59 0.70 7.35
C GLY A 349 9.48 0.00 6.56
N GLU A 350 9.42 0.20 5.24
CA GLU A 350 8.53 -0.57 4.37
C GLU A 350 9.10 -1.96 4.06
N VAL A 351 8.21 -2.94 3.83
CA VAL A 351 8.57 -4.31 3.47
C VAL A 351 8.45 -4.47 1.96
N LEU A 352 9.56 -4.80 1.32
CA LEU A 352 9.61 -5.16 -0.10
C LEU A 352 9.25 -6.63 -0.26
N VAL A 353 8.25 -6.93 -1.08
CA VAL A 353 7.85 -8.28 -1.46
C VAL A 353 8.35 -8.55 -2.88
N ILE A 354 9.07 -9.65 -3.04
CA ILE A 354 9.64 -10.08 -4.31
C ILE A 354 8.98 -11.39 -4.71
N GLN A 355 8.41 -11.41 -5.90
CA GLN A 355 7.70 -12.58 -6.41
C GLN A 355 8.03 -12.80 -7.88
N SER A 356 8.41 -14.03 -8.19
CA SER A 356 8.59 -14.52 -9.55
C SER A 356 8.02 -15.94 -9.66
N VAL A 357 7.58 -16.32 -10.86
CA VAL A 357 7.10 -17.67 -11.12
C VAL A 357 8.29 -18.64 -11.09
N GLY A 358 8.19 -19.72 -10.32
CA GLY A 358 9.28 -20.71 -10.16
C GLY A 358 10.28 -20.41 -9.04
N TYR A 359 10.15 -19.29 -8.35
CA TYR A 359 11.00 -18.90 -7.23
C TYR A 359 10.22 -18.81 -5.92
N GLU A 360 10.92 -18.97 -4.80
CA GLU A 360 10.33 -18.75 -3.48
C GLU A 360 10.01 -17.27 -3.27
N ARG A 361 8.83 -16.99 -2.72
CA ARG A 361 8.43 -15.63 -2.34
C ARG A 361 9.32 -15.15 -1.19
N GLN A 362 9.93 -13.98 -1.35
CA GLN A 362 10.75 -13.35 -0.32
C GLN A 362 10.14 -12.02 0.13
N GLU A 363 10.27 -11.72 1.43
CA GLU A 363 9.92 -10.43 2.01
C GLU A 363 11.15 -9.84 2.69
N ILE A 364 11.55 -8.64 2.27
CA ILE A 364 12.76 -7.95 2.76
C ILE A 364 12.34 -6.64 3.43
N GLN A 365 12.76 -6.48 4.68
CA GLN A 365 12.57 -5.23 5.41
C GLN A 365 13.61 -4.21 4.95
N LEU A 366 13.17 -3.07 4.41
CA LEU A 366 14.09 -2.04 3.92
C LEU A 366 14.72 -1.29 5.10
N SER A 367 16.03 -1.43 5.27
CA SER A 367 16.85 -0.84 6.34
C SER A 367 17.37 0.58 6.03
N GLY A 368 16.91 1.19 4.92
CA GLY A 368 17.34 2.51 4.46
C GLY A 368 18.53 2.49 3.48
N GLU A 369 18.98 1.31 3.06
CA GLU A 369 19.96 1.16 2.00
C GLU A 369 19.38 1.54 0.63
N ARG A 370 20.13 2.34 -0.11
CA ARG A 370 19.73 2.92 -1.40
C ARG A 370 19.98 1.99 -2.61
N ARG A 371 20.87 1.03 -2.43
CA ARG A 371 21.17 0.00 -3.43
C ARG A 371 21.20 -1.37 -2.78
N GLN A 372 20.34 -2.28 -3.24
CA GLN A 372 20.22 -3.62 -2.66
C GLN A 372 20.01 -4.67 -3.76
N ASP A 373 21.02 -5.49 -3.98
CA ASP A 373 20.91 -6.66 -4.87
C ASP A 373 20.28 -7.82 -4.08
N ILE A 374 19.34 -8.54 -4.72
CA ILE A 374 18.49 -9.55 -4.10
C ILE A 374 18.72 -10.89 -4.79
N PHE A 375 18.90 -11.97 -4.02
CA PHE A 375 19.11 -13.32 -4.52
C PHE A 375 17.91 -14.21 -4.21
N MET A 376 17.29 -14.77 -5.24
CA MET A 376 16.10 -15.62 -5.12
C MET A 376 16.47 -17.10 -5.25
N ASN A 377 15.92 -17.93 -4.36
CA ASN A 377 16.02 -19.39 -4.43
C ASN A 377 14.90 -19.97 -5.30
N GLN A 378 15.21 -20.98 -6.11
CA GLN A 378 14.21 -21.70 -6.89
C GLN A 378 13.31 -22.52 -5.97
N ASN A 379 12.00 -22.51 -6.26
CA ASN A 379 11.03 -23.29 -5.51
C ASN A 379 11.02 -24.74 -6.02
N THR A 380 11.80 -25.62 -5.38
CA THR A 380 11.96 -27.04 -5.73
C THR A 380 10.93 -27.97 -5.07
N GLN A 381 9.83 -27.44 -4.52
CA GLN A 381 8.77 -28.31 -4.00
C GLN A 381 8.00 -28.98 -5.15
N GLU A 382 8.33 -30.24 -5.41
CA GLU A 382 7.45 -31.19 -6.09
C GLU A 382 6.10 -31.21 -5.35
N LEU A 383 5.03 -30.86 -6.07
CA LEU A 383 3.67 -30.94 -5.55
C LEU A 383 3.32 -32.41 -5.30
N GLY A 384 3.47 -32.84 -4.06
CA GLY A 384 3.03 -34.15 -3.60
C GLY A 384 1.53 -34.34 -3.83
N GLU A 385 1.20 -35.37 -4.60
CA GLU A 385 -0.14 -35.88 -4.83
C GLU A 385 -0.83 -36.19 -3.48
N ILE A 386 -1.91 -35.48 -3.17
CA ILE A 386 -2.74 -35.78 -1.99
C ILE A 386 -3.65 -36.96 -2.36
N VAL A 387 -3.21 -38.16 -2.02
CA VAL A 387 -4.09 -39.32 -1.93
C VAL A 387 -4.93 -39.20 -0.67
N VAL A 388 -6.25 -39.14 -0.85
CA VAL A 388 -7.22 -39.18 0.26
C VAL A 388 -7.26 -40.60 0.81
N SER A 389 -6.69 -40.79 1.99
CA SER A 389 -7.04 -41.93 2.86
C SER A 389 -7.28 -41.41 4.27
N GLY A 390 -8.55 -41.29 4.62
CA GLY A 390 -8.98 -40.89 5.96
C GLY A 390 -8.73 -42.00 6.97
N VAL A 391 -8.18 -41.62 8.13
CA VAL A 391 -8.40 -42.30 9.40
C VAL A 391 -8.50 -41.23 10.49
N SER A 392 -9.61 -41.26 11.21
CA SER A 392 -9.92 -40.41 12.35
C SER A 392 -9.11 -40.80 13.58
N THR A 393 -8.45 -39.84 14.24
CA THR A 393 -8.25 -39.87 15.69
C THR A 393 -8.42 -38.48 16.29
N ARG A 394 -9.09 -38.51 17.44
CA ARG A 394 -9.76 -37.43 18.18
C ARG A 394 -8.79 -36.88 19.23
N GLY A 395 -8.65 -35.56 19.34
CA GLY A 395 -7.94 -34.93 20.47
C GLY A 395 -7.63 -33.45 20.23
N GLY A 396 -8.46 -32.57 20.75
CA GLY A 396 -8.47 -31.14 20.43
C GLY A 396 -7.48 -30.25 21.18
N ARG A 397 -7.14 -29.13 20.54
CA ARG A 397 -6.83 -27.82 21.14
C ARG A 397 -7.27 -26.72 20.17
N ALA A 398 -7.92 -25.70 20.74
CA ALA A 398 -8.76 -24.72 20.08
C ALA A 398 -7.98 -23.72 19.18
N LYS A 399 -8.55 -23.44 18.01
CA LYS A 399 -8.25 -22.31 17.12
C LYS A 399 -9.30 -21.20 17.36
N PRO A 400 -9.02 -19.93 17.02
CA PRO A 400 -9.97 -18.83 17.17
C PRO A 400 -11.20 -19.08 16.29
N ASP A 401 -12.38 -18.89 16.87
CA ASP A 401 -13.68 -19.06 16.24
C ASP A 401 -13.93 -17.88 15.29
N ILE A 402 -13.61 -18.06 14.01
CA ILE A 402 -14.18 -17.22 12.96
C ILE A 402 -15.54 -17.84 12.64
N SER A 403 -16.58 -17.19 13.13
CA SER A 403 -17.97 -17.62 12.94
C SER A 403 -18.25 -17.92 11.48
N ARG A 404 -18.81 -19.11 11.21
CA ARG A 404 -19.34 -19.53 9.90
C ARG A 404 -20.42 -18.58 9.35
N ASP A 405 -20.95 -17.66 10.16
CA ASP A 405 -21.90 -16.65 9.70
C ASP A 405 -21.24 -15.49 8.95
N GLU A 406 -19.93 -15.23 9.12
CA GLU A 406 -19.23 -14.18 8.36
C GLU A 406 -18.98 -14.62 6.90
N LEU A 407 -18.69 -15.90 6.65
CA LEU A 407 -18.49 -16.46 5.31
C LEU A 407 -19.78 -16.60 4.48
N LYS A 408 -20.97 -16.50 5.10
CA LYS A 408 -22.25 -16.56 4.39
C LYS A 408 -22.80 -15.20 3.99
N LYS A 409 -22.35 -14.10 4.60
CA LYS A 409 -22.85 -12.74 4.28
C LYS A 409 -22.28 -12.15 3.00
N GLU A 410 -21.26 -12.76 2.39
CA GLU A 410 -20.67 -12.27 1.14
C GLU A 410 -21.43 -12.73 -0.12
N LYS A 411 -22.34 -13.71 0.02
CA LYS A 411 -23.05 -14.31 -1.13
C LYS A 411 -24.45 -13.73 -1.41
N ASP A 412 -24.98 -12.91 -0.51
CA ASP A 412 -26.35 -12.36 -0.57
C ASP A 412 -26.39 -10.82 -0.54
N ARG A 413 -25.37 -10.13 -1.02
CA ARG A 413 -25.52 -8.69 -1.30
C ARG A 413 -26.39 -8.55 -2.55
N PRO A 414 -27.56 -7.88 -2.47
CA PRO A 414 -28.30 -7.56 -3.68
C PRO A 414 -27.39 -6.71 -4.59
N ASP A 415 -27.27 -7.11 -5.85
CA ASP A 415 -26.66 -6.33 -6.93
C ASP A 415 -27.53 -5.08 -7.15
N ILE A 416 -27.38 -4.09 -6.28
CA ILE A 416 -27.83 -2.74 -6.58
C ILE A 416 -26.84 -2.26 -7.63
N PRO A 417 -27.28 -1.99 -8.89
CA PRO A 417 -26.38 -1.42 -9.87
C PRO A 417 -25.87 -0.08 -9.33
N LEU A 418 -24.62 -0.06 -8.88
CA LEU A 418 -23.92 1.19 -8.59
C LEU A 418 -23.77 1.88 -9.94
N THR A 419 -24.58 2.91 -10.16
CA THR A 419 -24.47 3.74 -11.33
C THR A 419 -23.34 4.72 -11.05
N THR A 420 -22.31 4.72 -11.89
CA THR A 420 -21.22 5.69 -11.82
C THR A 420 -21.21 6.50 -13.11
N GLN A 421 -21.06 7.81 -12.96
CA GLN A 421 -20.95 8.72 -14.09
C GLN A 421 -19.48 9.01 -14.34
N THR A 422 -19.02 8.72 -15.55
CA THR A 422 -17.69 9.06 -16.01
C THR A 422 -17.76 10.40 -16.73
N THR A 423 -16.99 11.37 -16.27
CA THR A 423 -16.78 12.65 -16.96
C THR A 423 -15.34 12.71 -17.44
N GLU A 424 -15.16 12.86 -18.75
CA GLU A 424 -13.86 13.07 -19.36
C GLU A 424 -13.66 14.55 -19.66
N THR A 425 -12.53 15.10 -19.23
CA THR A 425 -12.06 16.43 -19.62
C THR A 425 -10.84 16.29 -20.51
N GLN A 426 -10.36 17.39 -21.09
CA GLN A 426 -9.19 17.37 -21.98
C GLN A 426 -7.90 16.81 -21.34
N ILE A 427 -7.81 16.76 -20.01
CA ILE A 427 -6.57 16.40 -19.29
C ILE A 427 -6.82 15.46 -18.09
N SER A 428 -8.05 15.08 -17.80
CA SER A 428 -8.35 14.21 -16.67
C SER A 428 -9.66 13.44 -16.85
N LEU A 429 -9.71 12.28 -16.18
CA LEU A 429 -10.87 11.41 -16.09
C LEU A 429 -11.40 11.48 -14.67
N SER A 430 -12.72 11.67 -14.52
CA SER A 430 -13.39 11.73 -13.22
C SER A 430 -14.52 10.71 -13.14
N PHE A 431 -14.54 9.92 -12.06
CA PHE A 431 -15.59 8.98 -11.72
C PHE A 431 -16.42 9.53 -10.56
N ILE A 432 -17.71 9.75 -10.79
CA ILE A 432 -18.64 10.20 -9.77
C ILE A 432 -19.29 8.97 -9.15
N ILE A 433 -19.06 8.76 -7.85
CA ILE A 433 -19.66 7.67 -7.09
C ILE A 433 -21.01 8.16 -6.55
N GLU A 434 -22.11 7.59 -7.05
CA GLU A 434 -23.47 8.06 -6.72
C GLU A 434 -23.88 7.74 -5.28
N VAL A 435 -23.33 6.69 -4.69
CA VAL A 435 -23.61 6.31 -3.29
C VAL A 435 -22.70 7.11 -2.35
N PRO A 436 -23.22 7.83 -1.35
CA PRO A 436 -22.40 8.53 -0.37
C PRO A 436 -21.50 7.56 0.41
N TYR A 437 -20.23 7.94 0.59
CA TYR A 437 -19.24 7.11 1.27
C TYR A 437 -18.75 7.76 2.57
N THR A 438 -18.43 6.94 3.57
CA THR A 438 -17.73 7.37 4.78
C THR A 438 -16.28 6.94 4.73
N ILE A 439 -15.35 7.90 4.75
CA ILE A 439 -13.90 7.66 4.74
C ILE A 439 -13.28 8.32 5.98
N PRO A 440 -12.95 7.56 7.04
CA PRO A 440 -12.25 8.04 8.23
C PRO A 440 -10.80 8.44 7.98
N SER A 441 -10.26 9.23 8.90
CA SER A 441 -8.85 9.57 8.99
C SER A 441 -8.03 8.62 9.80
N ASP A 442 -7.81 7.44 9.23
CA ASP A 442 -7.04 6.36 9.83
C ASP A 442 -5.89 5.85 8.95
N GLY A 443 -5.67 6.47 7.78
CA GLY A 443 -4.64 6.05 6.81
C GLY A 443 -4.90 4.69 6.16
N LYS A 444 -6.05 4.04 6.45
CA LYS A 444 -6.35 2.71 5.91
C LYS A 444 -6.99 2.83 4.53
N THR A 445 -6.59 1.92 3.66
CA THR A 445 -7.15 1.78 2.33
C THR A 445 -8.57 1.22 2.38
N ARG A 446 -9.48 1.84 1.63
CA ARG A 446 -10.87 1.42 1.47
C ARG A 446 -11.18 1.18 0.01
N LEU A 447 -11.75 0.02 -0.25
CA LEU A 447 -12.14 -0.36 -1.59
C LEU A 447 -13.51 0.26 -1.92
N VAL A 448 -13.54 1.03 -3.01
CA VAL A 448 -14.72 1.63 -3.61
C VAL A 448 -14.89 1.03 -4.99
N GLU A 449 -16.05 0.45 -5.27
CA GLU A 449 -16.33 -0.08 -6.60
C GLU A 449 -16.69 1.06 -7.55
N ILE A 450 -16.02 1.11 -8.71
CA ILE A 450 -16.27 2.12 -9.75
C ILE A 450 -17.30 1.56 -10.73
N LYS A 451 -16.99 0.44 -11.38
CA LYS A 451 -17.83 -0.09 -12.46
C LYS A 451 -17.52 -1.55 -12.74
N GLN A 452 -18.50 -2.26 -13.29
CA GLN A 452 -18.32 -3.61 -13.82
C GLN A 452 -18.49 -3.61 -15.33
N HIS A 453 -17.66 -4.40 -16.01
CA HIS A 453 -17.69 -4.57 -17.46
C HIS A 453 -17.57 -6.04 -17.83
N ALA A 454 -18.26 -6.43 -18.91
CA ALA A 454 -18.05 -7.70 -19.57
C ALA A 454 -17.22 -7.45 -20.84
N LEU A 455 -15.93 -7.72 -20.75
CA LEU A 455 -14.99 -7.49 -21.85
C LEU A 455 -15.06 -8.68 -22.81
N GLN A 456 -15.38 -8.41 -24.07
CA GLN A 456 -15.29 -9.43 -25.10
C GLN A 456 -13.82 -9.80 -25.30
N ALA A 457 -13.53 -11.10 -25.24
CA ALA A 457 -12.17 -11.61 -25.35
C ALA A 457 -12.12 -12.83 -26.26
N THR A 458 -11.03 -12.95 -27.01
CA THR A 458 -10.65 -14.18 -27.69
C THR A 458 -9.57 -14.89 -26.88
N TYR A 459 -9.62 -16.22 -26.84
CA TYR A 459 -8.69 -17.01 -26.06
C TYR A 459 -7.80 -17.83 -26.98
N GLU A 460 -6.48 -17.76 -26.78
CA GLU A 460 -5.51 -18.57 -27.53
C GLU A 460 -4.40 -19.05 -26.61
N TYR A 461 -3.71 -20.12 -27.00
CA TYR A 461 -2.51 -20.56 -26.31
C TYR A 461 -1.28 -19.89 -26.92
N TYR A 462 -0.36 -19.47 -26.06
CA TYR A 462 0.95 -18.97 -26.45
C TYR A 462 2.05 -19.89 -25.91
N ALA A 463 3.11 -20.10 -26.70
CA ALA A 463 4.29 -20.82 -26.24
C ALA A 463 5.57 -20.33 -26.90
N ALA A 464 6.63 -20.22 -26.10
CA ALA A 464 7.99 -19.91 -26.54
C ALA A 464 8.98 -20.89 -25.88
N PRO A 465 9.10 -22.14 -26.37
CA PRO A 465 9.78 -23.25 -25.68
C PRO A 465 11.30 -23.08 -25.52
N LYS A 466 11.90 -22.06 -26.15
CA LYS A 466 13.27 -21.64 -25.86
C LYS A 466 13.39 -20.97 -24.48
N LEU A 467 12.34 -20.28 -24.04
CA LEU A 467 12.29 -19.55 -22.76
C LEU A 467 11.60 -20.38 -21.68
N ASP A 468 10.45 -20.98 -22.00
CA ASP A 468 9.67 -21.80 -21.08
C ASP A 468 8.98 -22.93 -21.88
N PRO A 469 9.18 -24.22 -21.52
CA PRO A 469 8.59 -25.34 -22.25
C PRO A 469 7.07 -25.49 -22.09
N ASP A 470 6.43 -24.70 -21.21
CA ASP A 470 4.99 -24.74 -21.00
C ASP A 470 4.22 -23.87 -22.01
N ALA A 471 2.97 -24.25 -22.30
CA ALA A 471 2.02 -23.37 -22.98
C ALA A 471 1.22 -22.54 -21.96
N PHE A 472 0.88 -21.32 -22.34
CA PHE A 472 0.13 -20.37 -21.53
C PHE A 472 -1.19 -20.05 -22.23
N LEU A 473 -2.30 -20.15 -21.50
CA LEU A 473 -3.59 -19.66 -22.02
C LEU A 473 -3.62 -18.14 -21.87
N THR A 474 -3.93 -17.42 -22.94
CA THR A 474 -4.04 -15.96 -22.93
C THR A 474 -5.45 -15.52 -23.33
N ALA A 475 -5.95 -14.48 -22.67
CA ALA A 475 -7.13 -13.74 -23.09
C ALA A 475 -6.66 -12.49 -23.82
N ARG A 476 -7.23 -12.24 -25.00
CA ARG A 476 -6.94 -11.08 -25.83
C ARG A 476 -8.20 -10.25 -25.96
N ILE A 477 -8.12 -9.02 -25.48
CA ILE A 477 -9.23 -8.07 -25.43
C ILE A 477 -8.94 -6.94 -26.41
N THR A 478 -9.74 -6.85 -27.47
CA THR A 478 -9.74 -5.71 -28.39
C THR A 478 -10.63 -4.59 -27.83
N ASP A 479 -10.45 -3.37 -28.34
CA ASP A 479 -11.30 -2.23 -28.00
C ASP A 479 -11.30 -1.90 -26.49
N TRP A 480 -10.21 -2.26 -25.81
CA TRP A 480 -10.07 -2.05 -24.36
C TRP A 480 -10.08 -0.57 -23.97
N GLU A 481 -9.74 0.31 -24.93
CA GLU A 481 -9.67 1.77 -24.77
C GLU A 481 -11.04 2.37 -24.38
N GLU A 482 -12.15 1.79 -24.84
CA GLU A 482 -13.51 2.27 -24.55
C GLU A 482 -13.86 2.21 -23.04
N TYR A 483 -13.13 1.38 -22.29
CA TYR A 483 -13.39 1.16 -20.86
C TYR A 483 -12.61 2.13 -19.95
N ASN A 484 -11.78 3.03 -20.51
CA ASN A 484 -11.01 4.01 -19.74
C ASN A 484 -10.19 3.38 -18.59
N LEU A 485 -9.55 2.25 -18.87
CA LEU A 485 -8.75 1.51 -17.88
C LEU A 485 -7.46 2.27 -17.57
N LEU A 486 -7.12 2.34 -16.29
CA LEU A 486 -5.87 2.91 -15.81
C LEU A 486 -4.86 1.84 -15.43
N ASP A 487 -3.58 2.17 -15.41
CA ASP A 487 -2.55 1.24 -14.95
C ASP A 487 -2.80 0.86 -13.48
N GLY A 488 -2.88 -0.44 -13.19
CA GLY A 488 -3.22 -0.91 -11.84
C GLY A 488 -3.16 -2.42 -11.68
N GLU A 489 -3.11 -2.87 -10.42
CA GLU A 489 -3.03 -4.29 -10.08
C GLU A 489 -4.37 -4.98 -10.34
N ALA A 490 -4.31 -6.16 -10.95
CA ALA A 490 -5.46 -7.00 -11.22
C ALA A 490 -5.33 -8.38 -10.58
N SER A 491 -6.34 -8.78 -9.81
CA SER A 491 -6.49 -10.14 -9.31
C SER A 491 -7.16 -11.01 -10.37
N LEU A 492 -6.58 -12.16 -10.69
CA LEU A 492 -7.02 -13.00 -11.79
C LEU A 492 -7.69 -14.29 -11.30
N PHE A 493 -8.83 -14.61 -11.89
CA PHE A 493 -9.62 -15.80 -11.60
C PHE A 493 -10.02 -16.50 -12.90
N PHE A 494 -9.77 -17.80 -12.99
CA PHE A 494 -10.19 -18.65 -14.10
C PHE A 494 -10.90 -19.89 -13.56
N GLU A 495 -12.07 -20.23 -14.12
CA GLU A 495 -12.90 -21.37 -13.69
C GLU A 495 -13.17 -21.38 -12.18
N GLY A 496 -13.31 -20.19 -11.58
CA GLY A 496 -13.55 -20.03 -10.13
C GLY A 496 -12.31 -20.18 -9.24
N THR A 497 -11.12 -20.40 -9.82
CA THR A 497 -9.85 -20.53 -9.10
C THR A 497 -9.04 -19.24 -9.20
N TYR A 498 -8.46 -18.79 -8.08
CA TYR A 498 -7.53 -17.64 -8.06
C TYR A 498 -6.17 -18.06 -8.63
N LEU A 499 -5.74 -17.38 -9.70
CA LEU A 499 -4.51 -17.68 -10.42
C LEU A 499 -3.32 -16.83 -9.95
N GLY A 500 -3.60 -15.67 -9.34
CA GLY A 500 -2.58 -14.73 -8.91
C GLY A 500 -2.95 -13.28 -9.18
N ARG A 501 -1.93 -12.42 -9.15
CA ARG A 501 -2.02 -11.00 -9.48
C ARG A 501 -1.19 -10.71 -10.73
N THR A 502 -1.67 -9.79 -11.54
CA THR A 502 -0.96 -9.22 -12.67
C THR A 502 -1.06 -7.70 -12.62
N LEU A 503 -0.22 -7.00 -13.38
CA LEU A 503 -0.34 -5.56 -13.57
C LEU A 503 -1.00 -5.31 -14.91
N LEU A 504 -2.13 -4.60 -14.91
CA LEU A 504 -2.69 -4.05 -16.14
C LEU A 504 -1.94 -2.76 -16.46
N THR A 505 -1.34 -2.69 -17.64
CA THR A 505 -0.65 -1.48 -18.16
C THR A 505 -1.22 -1.08 -19.53
N PRO A 506 -2.51 -0.69 -19.61
CA PRO A 506 -3.17 -0.49 -20.90
C PRO A 506 -2.48 0.57 -21.78
N ARG A 507 -1.83 1.57 -21.16
CA ARG A 507 -1.09 2.62 -21.89
C ARG A 507 0.20 2.14 -22.58
N GLN A 508 0.68 0.96 -22.23
CA GLN A 508 1.86 0.33 -22.85
C GLN A 508 1.48 -0.74 -23.84
N THR A 509 0.21 -1.19 -23.83
CA THR A 509 -0.30 -2.14 -24.80
C THR A 509 -0.67 -1.43 -26.10
N GLY A 510 -0.52 -2.13 -27.22
CA GLY A 510 -1.00 -1.63 -28.51
C GLY A 510 -2.52 -1.72 -28.61
N ASP A 511 -3.02 -2.20 -29.74
CA ASP A 511 -4.46 -2.37 -30.02
C ASP A 511 -5.14 -3.46 -29.17
N THR A 512 -4.36 -4.36 -28.57
CA THR A 512 -4.86 -5.55 -27.88
C THR A 512 -4.29 -5.63 -26.46
N LEU A 513 -5.19 -5.75 -25.48
CA LEU A 513 -4.81 -6.03 -24.10
C LEU A 513 -4.72 -7.54 -23.91
N GLU A 514 -3.52 -8.03 -23.61
CA GLU A 514 -3.26 -9.46 -23.39
C GLU A 514 -3.13 -9.78 -21.90
N ILE A 515 -3.83 -10.82 -21.47
CA ILE A 515 -3.85 -11.28 -20.07
C ILE A 515 -3.51 -12.76 -20.06
N SER A 516 -2.39 -13.13 -19.44
CA SER A 516 -2.04 -14.53 -19.22
C SER A 516 -2.90 -15.15 -18.12
N LEU A 517 -3.69 -16.17 -18.48
CA LEU A 517 -4.54 -16.97 -17.60
C LEU A 517 -3.81 -18.18 -17.00
N GLY A 518 -2.48 -18.22 -17.15
CA GLY A 518 -1.64 -19.24 -16.55
C GLY A 518 -1.28 -20.41 -17.48
N ARG A 519 -0.48 -21.32 -16.92
CA ARG A 519 0.12 -22.45 -17.61
C ARG A 519 -0.87 -23.61 -17.74
N ASP A 520 -0.85 -24.30 -18.87
CA ASP A 520 -1.63 -25.52 -19.06
C ASP A 520 -0.72 -26.70 -19.40
N LYS A 521 -0.54 -27.59 -18.43
CA LYS A 521 0.30 -28.79 -18.56
C LYS A 521 -0.26 -29.83 -19.53
N ASN A 522 -1.52 -29.68 -19.96
CA ASN A 522 -2.13 -30.57 -20.95
C ASN A 522 -1.78 -30.21 -22.39
N VAL A 523 -1.07 -29.10 -22.62
CA VAL A 523 -0.46 -28.78 -23.92
C VAL A 523 1.04 -29.04 -23.81
N VAL A 524 1.46 -30.23 -24.24
CA VAL A 524 2.83 -30.69 -24.04
C VAL A 524 3.70 -30.25 -25.20
N ILE A 525 4.72 -29.46 -24.90
CA ILE A 525 5.67 -28.94 -25.89
C ILE A 525 7.06 -29.51 -25.61
N LYS A 526 7.71 -29.96 -26.67
CA LYS A 526 9.10 -30.44 -26.63
C LYS A 526 9.89 -29.76 -27.72
N ARG A 527 10.86 -28.94 -27.32
CA ARG A 527 11.87 -28.35 -28.21
C ARG A 527 13.14 -29.18 -28.11
N THR A 528 13.49 -29.86 -29.19
CA THR A 528 14.66 -30.73 -29.25
C THR A 528 15.59 -30.27 -30.37
N ALA A 529 16.90 -30.30 -30.11
CA ALA A 529 17.85 -30.19 -31.19
C ALA A 529 17.67 -31.39 -32.12
N GLY A 530 17.41 -31.14 -33.40
CA GLY A 530 17.32 -32.21 -34.39
C GLY A 530 18.64 -33.01 -34.44
N LYS A 531 18.57 -34.28 -34.86
CA LYS A 531 19.78 -35.12 -35.06
C LYS A 531 20.85 -34.31 -35.79
N GLU A 532 21.99 -34.14 -35.13
CA GLU A 532 23.04 -33.23 -35.52
C GLU A 532 23.41 -33.36 -37.00
N PHE A 533 23.25 -32.28 -37.76
CA PHE A 533 24.14 -32.01 -38.90
C PHE A 533 25.14 -30.95 -38.46
N THR A 534 25.87 -31.20 -37.38
CA THR A 534 27.07 -30.41 -37.04
C THR A 534 28.15 -30.76 -38.05
N LYS A 535 28.01 -30.33 -39.30
CA LYS A 535 29.10 -30.37 -40.25
C LYS A 535 29.94 -29.13 -40.00
N LYS A 536 30.90 -29.21 -39.08
CA LYS A 536 31.98 -28.22 -38.98
C LYS A 536 32.78 -28.29 -40.28
N GLN A 537 32.32 -27.57 -41.30
CA GLN A 537 33.04 -27.42 -42.55
C GLN A 537 34.05 -26.30 -42.37
N PHE A 538 35.31 -26.68 -42.45
CA PHE A 538 36.46 -25.81 -42.39
C PHE A 538 36.70 -25.22 -43.78
N ILE A 539 36.11 -24.05 -44.05
CA ILE A 539 36.26 -23.34 -45.33
C ILE A 539 37.10 -22.08 -45.08
N GLY A 540 38.38 -22.10 -45.48
CA GLY A 540 39.29 -20.95 -45.31
C GLY A 540 39.49 -20.56 -43.84
N ASN A 541 39.63 -19.28 -43.51
CA ASN A 541 39.82 -18.80 -42.12
C ASN A 541 38.55 -18.86 -41.24
N ASN A 542 37.43 -19.33 -41.78
CA ASN A 542 36.15 -19.40 -41.11
C ASN A 542 35.76 -20.84 -40.76
N GLN A 543 34.86 -20.98 -39.80
CA GLN A 543 34.16 -22.22 -39.45
C GLN A 543 32.66 -22.00 -39.58
N THR A 544 31.94 -23.07 -39.90
CA THR A 544 30.50 -23.04 -40.16
C THR A 544 29.80 -24.02 -39.22
N LEU A 545 28.72 -23.57 -38.57
CA LEU A 545 27.93 -24.35 -37.63
C LEU A 545 26.47 -24.35 -38.05
N THR A 546 25.92 -25.52 -38.35
CA THR A 546 24.51 -25.69 -38.68
C THR A 546 23.75 -26.17 -37.45
N ARG A 547 22.60 -25.55 -37.19
CA ARG A 547 21.70 -25.87 -36.09
C ARG A 547 20.29 -26.03 -36.62
N GLY A 548 19.62 -27.08 -36.16
CA GLY A 548 18.23 -27.35 -36.50
C GLY A 548 17.47 -27.76 -35.25
N TRP A 549 16.25 -27.26 -35.13
CA TRP A 549 15.37 -27.50 -33.99
C TRP A 549 14.08 -28.13 -34.48
N GLU A 550 13.63 -29.17 -33.78
CA GLU A 550 12.30 -29.77 -33.93
C GLU A 550 11.49 -29.45 -32.68
N ILE A 551 10.32 -28.84 -32.87
CA ILE A 551 9.35 -28.53 -31.83
C ILE A 551 8.13 -29.41 -32.07
N THR A 552 7.83 -30.26 -31.10
CA THR A 552 6.61 -31.07 -31.07
C THR A 552 5.63 -30.45 -30.09
N VAL A 553 4.40 -30.20 -30.54
CA VAL A 553 3.29 -29.69 -29.72
C VAL A 553 2.18 -30.72 -29.73
N ARG A 554 1.72 -31.13 -28.54
CA ARG A 554 0.65 -32.12 -28.38
C ARG A 554 -0.47 -31.60 -27.51
N ASN A 555 -1.69 -31.60 -28.03
CA ASN A 555 -2.89 -31.27 -27.28
C ASN A 555 -3.43 -32.51 -26.57
N GLN A 556 -3.29 -32.61 -25.24
CA GLN A 556 -3.85 -33.72 -24.44
C GLN A 556 -5.24 -33.42 -23.89
N LYS A 557 -5.82 -32.27 -24.23
CA LYS A 557 -7.16 -31.86 -23.76
C LYS A 557 -8.24 -32.58 -24.57
N ALA A 558 -9.45 -32.61 -24.00
CA ALA A 558 -10.65 -33.10 -24.66
C ALA A 558 -11.24 -32.11 -25.69
N GLN A 559 -10.73 -30.88 -25.73
CA GLN A 559 -11.18 -29.80 -26.60
C GLN A 559 -10.08 -29.39 -27.58
N ALA A 560 -10.49 -28.83 -28.73
CA ALA A 560 -9.54 -28.22 -29.66
C ALA A 560 -8.93 -26.95 -29.05
N ILE A 561 -7.70 -26.62 -29.44
CA ILE A 561 -7.00 -25.42 -29.02
C ILE A 561 -6.45 -24.67 -30.23
N ASP A 562 -6.45 -23.35 -30.17
CA ASP A 562 -5.68 -22.49 -31.07
C ASP A 562 -4.38 -22.10 -30.37
N LEU A 563 -3.26 -22.23 -31.07
CA LEU A 563 -1.92 -22.02 -30.50
C LEU A 563 -1.04 -21.15 -31.41
N VAL A 564 -0.41 -20.15 -30.80
CA VAL A 564 0.68 -19.34 -31.32
C VAL A 564 1.99 -19.86 -30.71
N LEU A 565 2.85 -20.41 -31.56
CA LEU A 565 4.16 -20.89 -31.17
C LEU A 565 5.23 -19.94 -31.69
N GLU A 566 6.17 -19.56 -30.83
CA GLU A 566 7.28 -18.68 -31.21
C GLU A 566 8.67 -19.28 -30.93
N ASP A 567 9.60 -18.99 -31.83
CA ASP A 567 11.04 -19.20 -31.65
C ASP A 567 11.79 -18.11 -32.43
N GLN A 568 13.09 -18.25 -32.64
CA GLN A 568 13.86 -17.24 -33.37
C GLN A 568 15.08 -17.80 -34.11
N PHE A 569 15.41 -17.18 -35.23
CA PHE A 569 16.76 -17.20 -35.77
C PHE A 569 17.68 -16.23 -35.01
N PRO A 570 18.96 -16.55 -34.82
CA PRO A 570 19.92 -15.58 -34.31
C PRO A 570 20.15 -14.45 -35.31
N ILE A 571 20.43 -13.26 -34.80
CA ILE A 571 20.86 -12.10 -35.59
C ILE A 571 22.27 -11.70 -35.17
N SER A 572 23.10 -11.35 -36.14
CA SER A 572 24.43 -10.80 -35.89
C SER A 572 24.43 -9.29 -36.09
N THR A 573 24.98 -8.56 -35.12
CA THR A 573 25.39 -7.15 -35.27
C THR A 573 26.89 -7.01 -35.60
N ILE A 574 27.60 -8.14 -35.75
CA ILE A 574 29.04 -8.22 -36.03
C ILE A 574 29.22 -8.67 -37.47
N ASN A 575 29.85 -7.84 -38.30
CA ASN A 575 30.04 -8.09 -39.73
C ASN A 575 30.77 -9.41 -40.05
N GLU A 576 31.59 -9.94 -39.14
CA GLU A 576 32.33 -11.19 -39.30
C GLU A 576 31.50 -12.46 -39.04
N ILE A 577 30.30 -12.33 -38.44
CA ILE A 577 29.38 -13.44 -38.18
C ILE A 577 28.22 -13.34 -39.17
N VAL A 578 28.10 -14.34 -40.04
CA VAL A 578 27.07 -14.43 -41.06
C VAL A 578 26.08 -15.52 -40.67
N VAL A 579 24.79 -15.17 -40.58
CA VAL A 579 23.70 -16.11 -40.32
C VAL A 579 22.93 -16.37 -41.61
N GLU A 580 22.96 -17.61 -42.08
CA GLU A 580 22.20 -18.11 -43.23
C GLU A 580 20.95 -18.85 -42.73
N ARG A 581 19.78 -18.31 -43.06
CA ARG A 581 18.47 -18.90 -42.72
C ARG A 581 18.14 -19.97 -43.76
N GLN A 582 17.98 -21.23 -43.35
CA GLN A 582 17.85 -22.36 -44.29
C GLN A 582 16.42 -22.87 -44.40
N ASP A 583 15.75 -23.08 -43.28
CA ASP A 583 14.38 -23.59 -43.22
C ASP A 583 13.64 -22.93 -42.05
N ARG A 584 12.42 -22.47 -42.28
CA ARG A 584 11.55 -21.86 -41.28
C ARG A 584 10.33 -22.71 -40.95
N GLY A 585 10.19 -23.90 -41.55
CA GLY A 585 9.11 -24.85 -41.26
C GLY A 585 7.71 -24.25 -41.36
N GLY A 586 7.50 -23.32 -42.29
CA GLY A 586 6.22 -22.64 -42.49
C GLY A 586 5.91 -21.49 -41.52
N ALA A 587 6.86 -21.05 -40.67
CA ALA A 587 6.68 -19.87 -39.84
C ALA A 587 6.59 -18.57 -40.67
N GLU A 588 5.83 -17.62 -40.15
CA GLU A 588 5.98 -16.21 -40.47
C GLU A 588 7.24 -15.68 -39.78
N GLU A 589 8.08 -14.91 -40.49
CA GLU A 589 9.36 -14.43 -39.98
C GLU A 589 9.39 -12.91 -39.92
N ASN A 590 9.77 -12.36 -38.77
CA ASN A 590 10.20 -10.97 -38.68
C ASN A 590 11.70 -10.89 -39.00
N ALA A 591 12.05 -10.34 -40.16
CA ALA A 591 13.44 -10.32 -40.66
C ALA A 591 14.40 -9.45 -39.82
N GLU A 592 13.87 -8.48 -39.08
CA GLU A 592 14.63 -7.53 -38.24
C GLU A 592 14.95 -8.08 -36.85
N THR A 593 14.06 -8.92 -36.30
CA THR A 593 14.22 -9.53 -34.96
C THR A 593 14.57 -11.01 -35.03
N GLY A 594 14.38 -11.65 -36.18
CA GLY A 594 14.61 -13.07 -36.41
C GLY A 594 13.50 -13.95 -35.84
N GLN A 595 12.44 -13.35 -35.28
CA GLN A 595 11.31 -14.06 -34.67
C GLN A 595 10.60 -14.92 -35.71
N LEU A 596 10.27 -16.15 -35.32
CA LEU A 596 9.51 -17.12 -36.09
C LEU A 596 8.19 -17.41 -35.37
N THR A 597 7.06 -17.23 -36.05
CA THR A 597 5.73 -17.44 -35.50
C THR A 597 4.96 -18.48 -36.31
N TRP A 598 4.48 -19.53 -35.63
CA TRP A 598 3.54 -20.50 -36.20
C TRP A 598 2.17 -20.34 -35.52
N LYS A 599 1.11 -20.27 -36.33
CA LYS A 599 -0.28 -20.24 -35.84
C LYS A 599 -1.02 -21.48 -36.33
N PHE A 600 -1.59 -22.25 -35.42
CA PHE A 600 -2.38 -23.42 -35.79
C PHE A 600 -3.36 -23.89 -34.72
N SER A 601 -4.43 -24.52 -35.17
CA SER A 601 -5.36 -25.25 -34.31
C SER A 601 -4.96 -26.73 -34.17
N LEU A 602 -5.12 -27.29 -32.98
CA LEU A 602 -4.93 -28.71 -32.68
C LEU A 602 -6.21 -29.32 -32.11
N LYS A 603 -6.71 -30.37 -32.75
CA LYS A 603 -7.82 -31.18 -32.24
C LYS A 603 -7.42 -31.93 -30.96
N PRO A 604 -8.40 -32.45 -30.20
CA PRO A 604 -8.12 -33.31 -29.05
C PRO A 604 -7.16 -34.46 -29.41
N SER A 605 -6.13 -34.67 -28.58
CA SER A 605 -5.08 -35.69 -28.78
C SER A 605 -4.20 -35.54 -30.03
N GLU A 606 -4.34 -34.45 -30.80
CA GLU A 606 -3.52 -34.19 -31.98
C GLU A 606 -2.09 -33.77 -31.60
N GLU A 607 -1.13 -34.23 -32.40
CA GLU A 607 0.28 -33.83 -32.30
C GLU A 607 0.69 -33.16 -33.60
N ARG A 608 1.39 -32.03 -33.48
CA ARG A 608 1.97 -31.31 -34.62
C ARG A 608 3.45 -31.10 -34.40
N LYS A 609 4.21 -31.21 -35.49
CA LYS A 609 5.65 -30.98 -35.51
C LYS A 609 5.97 -29.84 -36.44
N VAL A 610 6.77 -28.91 -35.95
CA VAL A 610 7.38 -27.84 -36.73
C VAL A 610 8.87 -27.81 -36.43
N GLY A 611 9.63 -27.12 -37.26
CA GLY A 611 11.06 -27.00 -37.04
C GLY A 611 11.68 -25.93 -37.91
N PHE A 612 12.89 -25.54 -37.56
CA PHE A 612 13.63 -24.54 -38.31
C PHE A 612 15.12 -24.87 -38.29
N ARG A 613 15.85 -24.33 -39.27
CA ARG A 613 17.27 -24.59 -39.46
C ARG A 613 17.99 -23.33 -39.94
N TYR A 614 19.17 -23.11 -39.38
CA TYR A 614 20.06 -22.03 -39.78
C TYR A 614 21.51 -22.48 -39.72
N THR A 615 22.36 -21.74 -40.42
CA THR A 615 23.79 -21.93 -40.45
C THR A 615 24.48 -20.64 -40.06
N VAL A 616 25.45 -20.72 -39.14
CA VAL A 616 26.25 -19.58 -38.70
C VAL A 616 27.69 -19.78 -39.13
N LYS A 617 28.22 -18.82 -39.87
CA LYS A 617 29.61 -18.77 -40.33
C LYS A 617 30.35 -17.67 -39.59
N TYR A 618 31.50 -18.01 -38.98
CA TYR A 618 32.26 -17.09 -38.14
C TYR A 618 33.77 -17.43 -38.12
N PRO A 619 34.65 -16.52 -37.67
CA PRO A 619 36.10 -16.75 -37.67
C PRO A 619 36.54 -17.93 -36.79
N ARG A 620 37.63 -18.59 -37.21
CA ARG A 620 38.28 -19.61 -36.38
C ARG A 620 38.94 -18.99 -35.14
N GLY A 621 39.04 -19.78 -34.07
CA GLY A 621 39.65 -19.35 -32.80
C GLY A 621 38.74 -18.48 -31.92
N LYS A 622 37.50 -18.23 -32.35
CA LYS A 622 36.45 -17.60 -31.56
C LYS A 622 35.44 -18.67 -31.10
N THR A 623 34.89 -18.48 -29.91
CA THR A 623 33.81 -19.32 -29.36
C THR A 623 32.48 -18.59 -29.56
N LEU A 624 31.46 -19.31 -30.05
CA LEU A 624 30.11 -18.80 -30.23
C LEU A 624 29.14 -19.78 -29.60
N TYR A 625 28.26 -19.28 -28.73
CA TYR A 625 27.19 -20.05 -28.10
C TYR A 625 25.90 -19.81 -28.91
N LEU A 626 25.23 -20.89 -29.33
CA LEU A 626 24.05 -20.84 -30.21
C LEU A 626 22.81 -21.45 -29.55
N ASP A 627 22.85 -21.58 -28.23
CA ASP A 627 21.93 -22.38 -27.43
C ASP A 627 21.02 -21.46 -26.60
#